data_AF-E1K1D1-F1
#
_entry.id   AF-E1K1D1-F1
#
_cell.length_a   1.000
_cell.length_b   1.000
_cell.length_c   1.000
_cell.angle_alpha   90.00
_cell.angle_beta   90.00
_cell.angle_gamma   90.00
#
_symmetry.space_group_name_H-M   'P 1'
#
loop_
_entity.id
_entity.type
_entity.pdbx_description
1 polymer ?
#
loop_
_entity_poly.entity_id
_entity_poly.type
_entity_poly.pdbx_seq_one_letter_code
_entity_poly.pdbx_strand_id
1 'polypeptide(L)'
;MDLEAVCGPSVPFFKMQGCGNDFVCVDNRELGYDPEAMPDIVVPVCRKAFGVGADGMIFLDHAPEGAGLAYIWHFFNADGSRAEMCGNGSRCAARLAWMLGIAPASHVFGTDAGPIEAAVDPDSNLVTVRLTSPKDLRLNIDMEMEVEGRHHQMTLHSVNTGVPHAVAFVDNLETVDVWQLGRTVRHHEFFNPAGTNMNFVAVTGKGQLSLRTYERGVEDETYACGTGAVASAVIAKELGLTGEETAITTTGGEELGVILRDGKTYLRGAAELVFRGGFYPQSLGIES
;
A
#
# COMPACT_ATOMS: atom_id res chain seq x y z
N MET A 1 -29.16 -20.41 -21.97
CA MET A 1 -29.27 -20.89 -20.57
C MET A 1 -28.98 -19.67 -19.71
N ASP A 2 -29.91 -19.31 -18.84
CA ASP A 2 -29.74 -18.17 -17.94
C ASP A 2 -28.80 -18.59 -16.82
N LEU A 3 -27.63 -17.94 -16.75
CA LEU A 3 -26.62 -18.27 -15.74
C LEU A 3 -27.12 -17.92 -14.33
N GLU A 4 -27.92 -16.86 -14.20
CA GLU A 4 -28.44 -16.44 -12.90
C GLU A 4 -29.51 -17.42 -12.38
N ALA A 5 -30.23 -18.08 -13.29
CA ALA A 5 -31.14 -19.15 -12.92
C ALA A 5 -30.45 -20.40 -12.35
N VAL A 6 -29.16 -20.60 -12.63
CA VAL A 6 -28.39 -21.77 -12.15
C VAL A 6 -27.47 -21.40 -10.98
N CYS A 7 -26.84 -20.22 -11.04
CA CYS A 7 -25.79 -19.79 -10.12
C CYS A 7 -26.25 -18.70 -9.13
N GLY A 8 -27.49 -18.23 -9.23
CA GLY A 8 -27.99 -17.08 -8.49
C GLY A 8 -27.57 -15.74 -9.09
N PRO A 9 -27.97 -14.60 -8.48
CA PRO A 9 -27.59 -13.29 -8.96
C PRO A 9 -26.06 -13.08 -8.89
N SER A 10 -25.52 -12.41 -9.89
CA SER A 10 -24.10 -12.03 -9.89
C SER A 10 -23.87 -10.71 -9.15
N VAL A 11 -22.71 -10.59 -8.50
CA VAL A 11 -22.25 -9.36 -7.84
C VAL A 11 -21.14 -8.72 -8.67
N PRO A 12 -21.33 -7.49 -9.16
CA PRO A 12 -20.33 -6.80 -9.97
C PRO A 12 -19.12 -6.42 -9.11
N PHE A 13 -17.93 -6.53 -9.70
CA PHE A 13 -16.68 -6.12 -9.05
C PHE A 13 -15.68 -5.53 -10.04
N PHE A 14 -14.68 -4.86 -9.47
CA PHE A 14 -13.55 -4.24 -10.16
C PHE A 14 -12.26 -4.80 -9.58
N LYS A 15 -11.46 -5.48 -10.40
CA LYS A 15 -10.13 -5.92 -10.01
C LYS A 15 -9.16 -4.75 -10.17
N MET A 16 -8.69 -4.21 -9.07
CA MET A 16 -7.72 -3.11 -9.05
C MET A 16 -6.33 -3.61 -8.63
N GLN A 17 -5.26 -2.93 -9.02
CA GLN A 17 -3.94 -3.13 -8.44
C GLN A 17 -3.19 -1.81 -8.26
N GLY A 18 -2.38 -1.71 -7.21
CA GLY A 18 -1.45 -0.60 -7.02
C GLY A 18 -0.06 -1.14 -6.71
N CYS A 19 0.87 -0.99 -7.66
CA CYS A 19 2.25 -1.47 -7.58
C CYS A 19 2.36 -2.97 -7.23
N GLY A 20 1.54 -3.80 -7.87
CA GLY A 20 1.57 -5.26 -7.73
C GLY A 20 0.69 -5.83 -6.61
N ASN A 21 0.26 -5.00 -5.65
CA ASN A 21 -0.72 -5.39 -4.64
C ASN A 21 -2.14 -5.23 -5.21
N ASP A 22 -2.93 -6.30 -5.20
CA ASP A 22 -4.20 -6.37 -5.92
C ASP A 22 -5.44 -6.49 -5.01
N PHE A 23 -6.55 -5.93 -5.47
CA PHE A 23 -7.78 -5.79 -4.70
C PHE A 23 -9.00 -6.16 -5.54
N VAL A 24 -9.94 -6.86 -4.93
CA VAL A 24 -11.33 -6.86 -5.42
C VAL A 24 -12.03 -5.65 -4.84
N CYS A 25 -12.57 -4.78 -5.68
CA CYS A 25 -13.35 -3.64 -5.24
C CYS A 25 -14.82 -3.79 -5.64
N VAL A 26 -15.74 -3.41 -4.76
CA VAL A 26 -17.18 -3.39 -5.05
C VAL A 26 -17.80 -2.06 -4.65
N ASP A 27 -18.84 -1.67 -5.38
CA ASP A 27 -19.65 -0.50 -5.02
C ASP A 27 -20.76 -0.94 -4.05
N ASN A 28 -20.49 -0.83 -2.75
CA ASN A 28 -21.42 -1.25 -1.70
C ASN A 28 -22.61 -0.29 -1.55
N ARG A 29 -22.56 0.89 -2.16
CA ARG A 29 -23.69 1.83 -2.19
C ARG A 29 -24.90 1.24 -2.90
N GLU A 30 -24.68 0.35 -3.87
CA GLU A 30 -25.74 -0.36 -4.58
C GLU A 30 -26.08 -1.71 -3.93
N LEU A 31 -25.10 -2.36 -3.30
CA LEU A 31 -25.24 -3.72 -2.75
C LEU A 31 -25.77 -3.75 -1.31
N GLY A 32 -25.41 -2.75 -0.49
CA GLY A 32 -25.90 -2.60 0.88
C GLY A 32 -25.44 -3.68 1.85
N TYR A 33 -24.26 -4.28 1.67
CA TYR A 33 -23.72 -5.25 2.63
C TYR A 33 -23.42 -4.59 3.96
N ASP A 34 -23.78 -5.25 5.05
CA ASP A 34 -23.41 -4.84 6.41
C ASP A 34 -21.90 -5.05 6.63
N PRO A 35 -21.15 -4.06 7.15
CA PRO A 35 -19.75 -4.22 7.54
C PRO A 35 -19.45 -5.44 8.42
N GLU A 36 -20.40 -5.89 9.25
CA GLU A 36 -20.23 -7.10 10.08
C GLU A 36 -20.24 -8.40 9.26
N ALA A 37 -20.92 -8.41 8.11
CA ALA A 37 -21.01 -9.56 7.21
C ALA A 37 -19.93 -9.57 6.11
N MET A 38 -19.23 -8.45 5.89
CA MET A 38 -18.20 -8.34 4.85
C MET A 38 -17.08 -9.39 4.96
N PRO A 39 -16.56 -9.78 6.15
CA PRO A 39 -15.53 -10.82 6.24
C PRO A 39 -15.93 -12.16 5.62
N ASP A 40 -17.20 -12.56 5.77
CA ASP A 40 -17.72 -13.82 5.23
C ASP A 40 -17.81 -13.80 3.70
N ILE A 41 -17.87 -12.60 3.09
CA ILE A 41 -17.78 -12.38 1.64
C ILE A 41 -16.31 -12.36 1.20
N VAL A 42 -15.45 -11.64 1.94
CA VAL A 42 -14.06 -11.37 1.59
C VAL A 42 -13.27 -12.67 1.45
N VAL A 43 -13.33 -13.54 2.46
CA VAL A 43 -12.52 -14.76 2.52
C VAL A 43 -12.71 -15.66 1.28
N PRO A 44 -13.95 -16.04 0.90
CA PRO A 44 -14.15 -16.86 -0.30
C PRO A 44 -13.87 -16.11 -1.61
N VAL A 45 -14.15 -14.81 -1.70
CA VAL A 45 -13.88 -14.02 -2.92
C VAL A 45 -12.38 -13.86 -3.17
N CYS A 46 -11.59 -13.57 -2.14
CA CYS A 46 -10.15 -13.38 -2.22
C CYS A 46 -9.37 -14.71 -2.32
N ARG A 47 -10.00 -15.85 -2.06
CA ARG A 47 -9.35 -17.17 -2.11
C ARG A 47 -8.79 -17.47 -3.51
N LYS A 48 -7.47 -17.60 -3.61
CA LYS A 48 -6.79 -17.98 -4.87
C LYS A 48 -7.31 -19.34 -5.38
N ALA A 49 -7.38 -19.49 -6.71
CA ALA A 49 -7.89 -20.64 -7.46
C ALA A 49 -9.39 -20.97 -7.32
N PHE A 50 -10.06 -20.58 -6.23
CA PHE A 50 -11.47 -20.92 -5.98
C PHE A 50 -12.41 -19.71 -6.02
N GLY A 51 -11.89 -18.51 -5.74
CA GLY A 51 -12.60 -17.24 -5.89
C GLY A 51 -12.03 -16.41 -7.03
N VAL A 52 -12.27 -15.10 -6.96
CA VAL A 52 -11.62 -14.13 -7.86
C VAL A 52 -10.11 -14.10 -7.63
N GLY A 53 -9.69 -14.25 -6.37
CA GLY A 53 -8.29 -14.24 -5.95
C GLY A 53 -7.74 -12.82 -5.85
N ALA A 54 -7.37 -12.36 -4.66
CA ALA A 54 -6.76 -11.05 -4.43
C ALA A 54 -6.04 -11.00 -3.07
N ASP A 55 -5.20 -10.00 -2.85
CA ASP A 55 -4.59 -9.74 -1.54
C ASP A 55 -5.59 -9.14 -0.54
N GLY A 56 -6.68 -8.53 -1.02
CA GLY A 56 -7.78 -8.06 -0.18
C GLY A 56 -8.99 -7.57 -0.97
N MET A 57 -10.01 -7.12 -0.25
CA MET A 57 -11.26 -6.61 -0.81
C MET A 57 -11.66 -5.27 -0.21
N ILE A 58 -12.10 -4.34 -1.06
CA ILE A 58 -12.49 -2.97 -0.73
C ILE A 58 -13.97 -2.76 -1.10
N PHE A 59 -14.76 -2.33 -0.13
CA PHE A 59 -16.15 -1.93 -0.32
C PHE A 59 -16.20 -0.40 -0.30
N LEU A 60 -16.73 0.22 -1.36
CA LEU A 60 -17.00 1.66 -1.38
C LEU A 60 -18.44 1.90 -0.91
N ASP A 61 -18.62 2.65 0.17
CA ASP A 61 -19.92 2.83 0.82
C ASP A 61 -20.26 4.32 1.01
N HIS A 62 -21.54 4.59 1.29
CA HIS A 62 -22.02 5.92 1.57
C HIS A 62 -21.34 6.51 2.80
N ALA A 63 -20.84 7.73 2.66
CA ALA A 63 -20.40 8.51 3.80
C ALA A 63 -21.62 8.96 4.64
N PRO A 64 -21.49 9.04 5.98
CA PRO A 64 -22.50 9.66 6.82
C PRO A 64 -22.80 11.10 6.36
N GLU A 65 -24.08 11.48 6.37
CA GLU A 65 -24.49 12.83 5.98
C GLU A 65 -23.80 13.89 6.86
N GLY A 66 -23.27 14.93 6.22
CA GLY A 66 -22.57 16.02 6.91
C GLY A 66 -21.12 15.72 7.34
N ALA A 67 -20.58 14.51 7.08
CA ALA A 67 -19.20 14.17 7.43
C ALA A 67 -18.14 14.90 6.58
N GLY A 68 -18.53 15.54 5.47
CA GLY A 68 -17.59 16.18 4.54
C GLY A 68 -16.72 15.20 3.75
N LEU A 69 -17.17 13.95 3.63
CA LEU A 69 -16.49 12.87 2.90
C LEU A 69 -17.29 12.50 1.66
N ALA A 70 -16.61 12.18 0.56
CA ALA A 70 -17.26 11.74 -0.67
C ALA A 70 -17.85 10.31 -0.54
N TYR A 71 -17.15 9.45 0.18
CA TYR A 71 -17.53 8.07 0.49
C TYR A 71 -16.70 7.59 1.69
N ILE A 72 -17.04 6.42 2.23
CA ILE A 72 -16.16 5.66 3.13
C ILE A 72 -15.77 4.36 2.44
N TRP A 73 -14.61 3.83 2.80
CA TRP A 73 -14.26 2.48 2.39
C TRP A 73 -14.36 1.50 3.57
N HIS A 74 -14.53 0.23 3.27
CA HIS A 74 -14.21 -0.85 4.19
C HIS A 74 -13.18 -1.75 3.52
N PHE A 75 -12.02 -1.89 4.16
CA PHE A 75 -10.91 -2.67 3.61
C PHE A 75 -10.64 -3.88 4.50
N PHE A 76 -10.60 -5.06 3.86
CA PHE A 76 -10.26 -6.33 4.50
C PHE A 76 -9.13 -7.01 3.73
N ASN A 77 -8.19 -7.60 4.47
CA ASN A 77 -7.19 -8.50 3.91
C ASN A 77 -7.87 -9.81 3.45
N ALA A 78 -7.17 -10.60 2.63
CA ALA A 78 -7.70 -11.86 2.10
C ALA A 78 -8.11 -12.88 3.17
N ASP A 79 -7.59 -12.78 4.39
CA ASP A 79 -7.95 -13.62 5.53
C ASP A 79 -9.20 -13.14 6.31
N GLY A 80 -9.83 -12.05 5.85
CA GLY A 80 -11.01 -11.43 6.48
C GLY A 80 -10.67 -10.45 7.60
N SER A 81 -9.39 -10.24 7.94
CA SER A 81 -9.00 -9.24 8.92
C SER A 81 -9.22 -7.81 8.40
N ARG A 82 -9.79 -6.95 9.24
CA ARG A 82 -10.05 -5.55 8.91
C ARG A 82 -8.76 -4.73 8.96
N ALA A 83 -8.51 -3.96 7.91
CA ALA A 83 -7.29 -3.18 7.76
C ALA A 83 -7.61 -1.68 7.80
N GLU A 84 -6.89 -0.96 8.66
CA GLU A 84 -7.19 0.46 8.90
C GLU A 84 -6.77 1.36 7.74
N MET A 85 -5.64 1.06 7.11
CA MET A 85 -5.07 1.84 6.02
C MET A 85 -4.15 1.00 5.15
N CYS A 86 -4.21 1.23 3.84
CA CYS A 86 -3.23 0.74 2.87
C CYS A 86 -3.02 1.81 1.80
N GLY A 87 -1.77 2.24 1.58
CA GLY A 87 -1.47 3.26 0.56
C GLY A 87 -1.83 2.82 -0.85
N ASN A 88 -1.61 1.54 -1.20
CA ASN A 88 -1.96 0.97 -2.50
C ASN A 88 -3.48 0.87 -2.68
N GLY A 89 -4.16 0.35 -1.66
CA GLY A 89 -5.62 0.29 -1.62
C GLY A 89 -6.24 1.68 -1.73
N SER A 90 -5.70 2.67 -1.02
CA SER A 90 -6.21 4.05 -1.02
C SER A 90 -6.19 4.66 -2.42
N ARG A 91 -5.10 4.44 -3.17
CA ARG A 91 -5.00 4.88 -4.58
C ARG A 91 -6.02 4.15 -5.46
N CYS A 92 -6.18 2.84 -5.28
CA CYS A 92 -7.17 2.03 -6.02
C CYS A 92 -8.61 2.50 -5.75
N ALA A 93 -8.97 2.71 -4.49
CA ALA A 93 -10.28 3.19 -4.07
C ALA A 93 -10.57 4.59 -4.64
N ALA A 94 -9.63 5.52 -4.52
CA ALA A 94 -9.77 6.87 -5.04
C ALA A 94 -9.93 6.89 -6.58
N ARG A 95 -9.13 6.10 -7.31
CA ARG A 95 -9.28 5.98 -8.76
C ARG A 95 -10.64 5.40 -9.13
N LEU A 96 -11.07 4.34 -8.45
CA LEU A 96 -12.34 3.69 -8.74
C LEU A 96 -13.52 4.62 -8.45
N ALA A 97 -13.50 5.31 -7.31
CA ALA A 97 -14.52 6.28 -6.96
C ALA A 97 -14.66 7.40 -8.00
N TRP A 98 -13.54 7.90 -8.53
CA TRP A 98 -13.55 8.86 -9.64
C TRP A 98 -14.12 8.25 -10.93
N MET A 99 -13.67 7.04 -11.33
CA MET A 99 -14.16 6.36 -12.54
C MET A 99 -15.66 6.05 -12.50
N LEU A 100 -16.21 5.78 -11.31
CA LEU A 100 -17.63 5.52 -11.08
C LEU A 100 -18.46 6.80 -10.85
N GLY A 101 -17.85 7.99 -10.91
CA GLY A 101 -18.55 9.26 -10.69
C GLY A 101 -19.01 9.48 -9.24
N ILE A 102 -18.45 8.74 -8.29
CA ILE A 102 -18.71 8.86 -6.84
C ILE A 102 -18.13 10.17 -6.31
N ALA A 103 -16.93 10.51 -6.79
CA ALA A 103 -16.15 11.63 -6.31
C ALA A 103 -15.47 12.38 -7.47
N PRO A 104 -15.25 13.70 -7.35
CA PRO A 104 -14.41 14.44 -8.28
C PRO A 104 -12.94 13.99 -8.21
N ALA A 105 -12.12 14.39 -9.17
CA ALA A 105 -10.70 13.99 -9.23
C ALA A 105 -9.91 14.33 -7.96
N SER A 106 -10.21 15.46 -7.31
CA SER A 106 -9.69 15.79 -5.97
C SER A 106 -10.81 15.69 -4.94
N HIS A 107 -10.65 14.83 -3.96
CA HIS A 107 -11.67 14.56 -2.94
C HIS A 107 -11.06 14.07 -1.62
N VAL A 108 -11.92 13.90 -0.62
CA VAL A 108 -11.58 13.30 0.67
C VAL A 108 -12.53 12.14 0.92
N PHE A 109 -12.00 10.99 1.35
CA PHE A 109 -12.80 9.81 1.71
C PHE A 109 -12.42 9.29 3.10
N GLY A 110 -13.35 8.58 3.75
CA GLY A 110 -13.15 8.07 5.10
C GLY A 110 -12.56 6.66 5.11
N THR A 111 -11.67 6.45 6.07
CA THR A 111 -11.09 5.14 6.43
C THR A 111 -11.16 4.95 7.94
N ASP A 112 -10.87 3.74 8.44
CA ASP A 112 -10.78 3.51 9.88
C ASP A 112 -9.60 4.27 10.51
N ALA A 113 -8.57 4.63 9.72
CA ALA A 113 -7.49 5.52 10.13
C ALA A 113 -7.84 7.02 10.05
N GLY A 114 -9.06 7.36 9.62
CA GLY A 114 -9.56 8.73 9.44
C GLY A 114 -9.62 9.17 7.97
N PRO A 115 -9.87 10.47 7.72
CA PRO A 115 -10.04 11.01 6.37
C PRO A 115 -8.72 11.04 5.58
N ILE A 116 -8.78 10.61 4.32
CA ILE A 116 -7.66 10.61 3.38
C ILE A 116 -7.95 11.60 2.23
N GLU A 117 -7.03 12.54 2.02
CA GLU A 117 -7.03 13.41 0.83
C GLU A 117 -6.50 12.62 -0.37
N ALA A 118 -7.22 12.68 -1.49
CA ALA A 118 -6.83 12.05 -2.74
C ALA A 118 -6.91 13.03 -3.93
N ALA A 119 -5.99 12.84 -4.88
CA ALA A 119 -5.99 13.51 -6.16
C ALA A 119 -5.69 12.48 -7.26
N VAL A 120 -6.67 12.22 -8.11
CA VAL A 120 -6.57 11.39 -9.32
C VAL A 120 -6.12 12.28 -10.47
N ASP A 121 -5.13 11.83 -11.24
CA ASP A 121 -4.78 12.45 -12.52
C ASP A 121 -5.73 11.94 -13.61
N PRO A 122 -6.60 12.79 -14.19
CA PRO A 122 -7.55 12.36 -15.22
C PRO A 122 -6.92 11.86 -16.50
N ASP A 123 -5.67 12.26 -16.78
CA ASP A 123 -4.96 11.97 -18.03
C ASP A 123 -4.01 10.77 -17.91
N SER A 124 -3.92 10.15 -16.73
CA SER A 124 -3.04 9.00 -16.47
C SER A 124 -3.65 7.98 -15.49
N ASN A 125 -2.84 7.01 -15.06
CA ASN A 125 -3.19 6.04 -14.02
C ASN A 125 -2.70 6.48 -12.62
N LEU A 126 -2.13 7.68 -12.51
CA LEU A 126 -1.51 8.15 -11.28
C LEU A 126 -2.54 8.69 -10.30
N VAL A 127 -2.38 8.29 -9.04
CA VAL A 127 -3.17 8.80 -7.93
C VAL A 127 -2.23 9.22 -6.82
N THR A 128 -2.47 10.40 -6.26
CA THR A 128 -1.79 10.91 -5.10
C THR A 128 -2.70 10.80 -3.89
N VAL A 129 -2.26 10.11 -2.83
CA VAL A 129 -2.99 10.00 -1.57
C VAL A 129 -2.15 10.55 -0.43
N ARG A 130 -2.80 11.22 0.53
CA ARG A 130 -2.16 11.63 1.78
C ARG A 130 -1.98 10.43 2.68
N LEU A 131 -0.75 10.23 3.17
CA LEU A 131 -0.44 9.23 4.18
C LEU A 131 -0.40 9.86 5.57
N THR A 132 -0.34 8.99 6.58
CA THR A 132 -0.04 9.39 7.95
C THR A 132 1.35 10.04 8.01
N SER A 133 1.48 11.08 8.84
CA SER A 133 2.75 11.77 8.99
C SER A 133 3.81 10.83 9.59
N PRO A 134 5.04 10.79 9.02
CA PRO A 134 6.16 10.06 9.59
C PRO A 134 6.45 10.52 11.03
N LYS A 135 6.87 9.59 11.88
CA LYS A 135 7.24 9.84 13.28
C LYS A 135 8.51 9.08 13.66
N ASP A 136 9.05 9.38 14.84
CA ASP A 136 10.20 8.69 15.42
C ASP A 136 11.45 8.66 14.52
N LEU A 137 11.71 9.78 13.82
CA LEU A 137 12.89 9.93 12.97
C LEU A 137 14.18 9.85 13.80
N ARG A 138 15.09 8.97 13.39
CA ARG A 138 16.43 8.80 13.94
C ARG A 138 17.43 8.69 12.80
N LEU A 139 18.51 9.46 12.88
CA LEU A 139 19.56 9.48 11.86
C LEU A 139 20.88 8.98 12.43
N ASN A 140 21.75 8.50 11.56
CA ASN A 140 23.14 8.16 11.87
C ASN A 140 23.26 7.12 12.99
N ILE A 141 22.49 6.04 12.87
CA ILE A 141 22.56 4.87 13.75
C ILE A 141 23.65 3.95 13.19
N ASP A 142 24.85 4.02 13.76
CA ASP A 142 25.92 3.11 13.38
C ASP A 142 25.66 1.71 13.96
N MET A 143 25.64 0.71 13.09
CA MET A 143 25.34 -0.67 13.44
C MET A 143 26.45 -1.60 12.98
N GLU A 144 26.96 -2.38 13.91
CA GLU A 144 27.85 -3.50 13.64
C GLU A 144 27.02 -4.78 13.69
N MET A 145 27.14 -5.59 12.63
CA MET A 145 26.40 -6.84 12.51
C MET A 145 27.29 -7.93 11.92
N GLU A 146 27.06 -9.17 12.33
CA GLU A 146 27.73 -10.34 11.76
C GLU A 146 26.74 -11.07 10.84
N VAL A 147 27.11 -11.23 9.57
CA VAL A 147 26.30 -11.93 8.56
C VAL A 147 27.18 -13.00 7.92
N GLU A 148 26.77 -14.27 8.09
CA GLU A 148 27.54 -15.43 7.63
C GLU A 148 29.02 -15.44 8.05
N GLY A 149 29.32 -15.03 9.30
CA GLY A 149 30.69 -14.99 9.80
C GLY A 149 31.53 -13.81 9.29
N ARG A 150 30.91 -12.85 8.58
CA ARG A 150 31.55 -11.61 8.15
C ARG A 150 31.01 -10.44 8.98
N HIS A 151 31.91 -9.57 9.43
CA HIS A 151 31.52 -8.33 10.10
C HIS A 151 31.18 -7.26 9.07
N HIS A 152 30.01 -6.67 9.22
CA HIS A 152 29.51 -5.54 8.45
C HIS A 152 29.32 -4.36 9.39
N GLN A 153 29.76 -3.18 8.94
CA GLN A 153 29.46 -1.91 9.59
C GLN A 153 28.63 -1.08 8.63
N MET A 154 27.46 -0.64 9.07
CA MET A 154 26.52 0.13 8.27
C MET A 154 25.93 1.25 9.10
N THR A 155 25.86 2.44 8.51
CA THR A 155 25.07 3.54 9.07
C THR A 155 23.63 3.40 8.58
N LEU A 156 22.71 3.29 9.53
CA LEU A 156 21.29 3.20 9.29
C LEU A 156 20.60 4.48 9.74
N HIS A 157 19.44 4.72 9.15
CA HIS A 157 18.46 5.71 9.57
C HIS A 157 17.15 4.99 9.85
N SER A 158 16.28 5.58 10.65
CA SER A 158 15.01 4.98 11.01
C SER A 158 13.90 6.01 11.04
N VAL A 159 12.73 5.64 10.54
CA VAL A 159 11.51 6.44 10.67
C VAL A 159 10.31 5.50 10.64
N ASN A 160 9.25 5.84 11.36
CA ASN A 160 8.00 5.11 11.34
C ASN A 160 6.98 5.85 10.47
N THR A 161 6.52 5.21 9.41
CA THR A 161 5.57 5.75 8.42
C THR A 161 4.25 4.98 8.47
N GLY A 162 3.81 4.63 9.68
CA GLY A 162 2.73 3.67 9.96
C GLY A 162 3.28 2.34 10.47
N VAL A 163 4.40 1.89 9.90
CA VAL A 163 5.22 0.78 10.39
C VAL A 163 6.69 1.21 10.46
N PRO A 164 7.54 0.56 11.29
CA PRO A 164 8.96 0.90 11.38
C PRO A 164 9.71 0.58 10.09
N HIS A 165 10.56 1.51 9.65
CA HIS A 165 11.47 1.35 8.53
C HIS A 165 12.88 1.76 8.93
N ALA A 166 13.85 0.88 8.65
CA ALA A 166 15.26 1.20 8.58
C ALA A 166 15.63 1.54 7.14
N VAL A 167 16.56 2.49 6.96
CA VAL A 167 17.03 2.94 5.65
C VAL A 167 18.56 3.00 5.67
N ALA A 168 19.20 2.36 4.71
CA ALA A 168 20.62 2.52 4.40
C ALA A 168 20.79 3.12 3.01
N PHE A 169 21.62 4.14 2.90
CA PHE A 169 22.08 4.62 1.59
C PHE A 169 23.31 3.83 1.16
N VAL A 170 23.30 3.34 -0.08
CA VAL A 170 24.34 2.49 -0.66
C VAL A 170 24.72 3.00 -2.04
N ASP A 171 25.95 2.73 -2.46
CA ASP A 171 26.44 3.18 -3.77
C ASP A 171 25.85 2.35 -4.93
N ASN A 172 25.68 1.04 -4.73
CA ASN A 172 25.16 0.13 -5.75
C ASN A 172 24.18 -0.90 -5.16
N LEU A 173 22.90 -0.76 -5.54
CA LEU A 173 21.84 -1.67 -5.13
C LEU A 173 21.97 -3.08 -5.71
N GLU A 174 22.60 -3.25 -6.87
CA GLU A 174 22.74 -4.57 -7.51
C GLU A 174 23.63 -5.51 -6.69
N THR A 175 24.57 -4.94 -5.94
CA THR A 175 25.52 -5.70 -5.11
C THR A 175 25.01 -5.98 -3.69
N VAL A 176 23.86 -5.41 -3.32
CA VAL A 176 23.31 -5.60 -1.97
C VAL A 176 22.65 -6.97 -1.85
N ASP A 177 23.08 -7.73 -0.85
CA ASP A 177 22.37 -8.91 -0.37
C ASP A 177 21.18 -8.50 0.50
N VAL A 178 20.07 -8.16 -0.17
CA VAL A 178 18.86 -7.67 0.48
C VAL A 178 18.29 -8.70 1.43
N TRP A 179 18.38 -9.99 1.09
CA TRP A 179 17.80 -11.04 1.91
C TRP A 179 18.58 -11.20 3.22
N GLN A 180 19.90 -11.38 3.18
CA GLN A 180 20.68 -11.62 4.39
C GLN A 180 20.79 -10.37 5.27
N LEU A 181 21.13 -9.21 4.69
CA LEU A 181 21.27 -7.97 5.43
C LEU A 181 19.90 -7.48 5.94
N GLY A 182 18.87 -7.56 5.08
CA GLY A 182 17.51 -7.19 5.44
C GLY A 182 16.98 -8.01 6.61
N ARG A 183 17.14 -9.33 6.57
CA ARG A 183 16.75 -10.23 7.66
C ARG A 183 17.52 -9.96 8.95
N THR A 184 18.82 -9.67 8.85
CA THR A 184 19.64 -9.34 10.02
C THR A 184 19.15 -8.07 10.70
N VAL A 185 18.91 -6.99 9.94
CA VAL A 185 18.40 -5.72 10.47
C VAL A 185 16.96 -5.85 11.00
N ARG A 186 16.10 -6.59 10.28
CA ARG A 186 14.71 -6.89 10.65
C ARG A 186 14.56 -7.43 12.08
N HIS A 187 15.53 -8.20 12.55
CA HIS A 187 15.56 -8.84 13.87
C HIS A 187 16.58 -8.23 14.85
N HIS A 188 17.26 -7.15 14.46
CA HIS A 188 18.26 -6.52 15.31
C HIS A 188 17.62 -5.94 16.58
N GLU A 189 18.30 -6.07 17.72
CA GLU A 189 17.77 -5.72 19.04
C GLU A 189 17.28 -4.27 19.14
N PHE A 190 17.95 -3.35 18.44
CA PHE A 190 17.55 -1.94 18.32
C PHE A 190 16.09 -1.74 17.86
N PHE A 191 15.56 -2.65 17.04
CA PHE A 191 14.21 -2.56 16.50
C PHE A 191 13.18 -3.41 17.26
N ASN A 192 13.59 -4.10 18.33
CA ASN A 192 12.67 -4.90 19.14
C ASN A 192 11.64 -4.02 19.89
N PRO A 193 10.45 -4.57 20.21
CA PRO A 193 9.97 -5.91 19.86
C PRO A 193 9.30 -5.99 18.47
N ALA A 194 8.98 -4.85 17.86
CA ALA A 194 8.20 -4.82 16.62
C ALA A 194 9.01 -5.27 15.38
N GLY A 195 10.33 -5.11 15.45
CA GLY A 195 11.26 -5.17 14.34
C GLY A 195 11.05 -4.05 13.33
N THR A 196 11.64 -4.20 12.14
CA THR A 196 11.61 -3.16 11.11
C THR A 196 11.61 -3.74 9.71
N ASN A 197 11.04 -3.01 8.75
CA ASN A 197 11.35 -3.20 7.34
C ASN A 197 12.75 -2.66 7.06
N MET A 198 13.49 -3.25 6.13
CA MET A 198 14.82 -2.74 5.76
C MET A 198 14.82 -2.25 4.31
N ASN A 199 15.13 -0.98 4.12
CA ASN A 199 15.20 -0.33 2.82
C ASN A 199 16.66 -0.02 2.47
N PHE A 200 17.10 -0.47 1.30
CA PHE A 200 18.38 -0.08 0.72
C PHE A 200 18.11 0.91 -0.41
N VAL A 201 18.82 2.04 -0.39
CA VAL A 201 18.53 3.19 -1.25
C VAL A 201 19.79 3.64 -1.96
N ALA A 202 19.70 3.83 -3.28
CA ALA A 202 20.73 4.53 -4.04
C ALA A 202 20.17 5.87 -4.54
N VAL A 203 20.97 6.94 -4.44
CA VAL A 203 20.64 8.23 -5.04
C VAL A 203 21.06 8.19 -6.50
N THR A 204 20.09 8.14 -7.41
CA THR A 204 20.34 7.96 -8.86
C THR A 204 20.33 9.27 -9.63
N GLY A 205 19.84 10.35 -9.01
CA GLY A 205 19.79 11.67 -9.60
C GLY A 205 19.23 12.70 -8.64
N LYS A 206 19.11 13.95 -9.11
CA LYS A 206 18.52 15.03 -8.31
C LYS A 206 17.04 14.73 -8.05
N GLY A 207 16.70 14.40 -6.79
CA GLY A 207 15.34 14.03 -6.42
C GLY A 207 14.91 12.65 -6.95
N GLN A 208 15.87 11.79 -7.33
CA GLN A 208 15.61 10.44 -7.83
C GLN A 208 16.34 9.43 -6.96
N LEU A 209 15.59 8.43 -6.50
CA LEU A 209 16.11 7.31 -5.72
C LEU A 209 15.74 5.99 -6.40
N SER A 210 16.57 4.98 -6.21
CA SER A 210 16.18 3.58 -6.39
C SER A 210 16.07 2.90 -5.03
N LEU A 211 15.12 1.98 -4.90
CA LEU A 211 14.76 1.35 -3.63
C LEU A 211 14.61 -0.16 -3.79
N ARG A 212 15.28 -0.92 -2.92
CA ARG A 212 15.01 -2.34 -2.65
C ARG A 212 14.61 -2.53 -1.19
N THR A 213 13.56 -3.29 -0.93
CA THR A 213 12.99 -3.44 0.42
C THR A 213 12.89 -4.90 0.82
N TYR A 214 13.48 -5.25 1.96
CA TYR A 214 13.12 -6.46 2.70
C TYR A 214 11.93 -6.14 3.62
N GLU A 215 10.81 -6.83 3.42
CA GLU A 215 9.55 -6.48 4.07
C GLU A 215 9.21 -7.41 5.24
N ARG A 216 8.97 -6.79 6.40
CA ARG A 216 8.51 -7.45 7.61
C ARG A 216 7.16 -8.10 7.37
N GLY A 217 7.01 -9.36 7.76
CA GLY A 217 5.78 -10.13 7.61
C GLY A 217 5.68 -10.90 6.28
N VAL A 218 6.30 -10.40 5.21
CA VAL A 218 6.61 -11.20 4.01
C VAL A 218 7.89 -12.01 4.23
N GLU A 219 8.84 -11.42 4.97
CA GLU A 219 10.15 -11.99 5.30
C GLU A 219 11.00 -12.32 4.05
N ASP A 220 10.87 -11.46 3.04
CA ASP A 220 11.59 -11.51 1.77
C ASP A 220 11.66 -10.11 1.12
N GLU A 221 12.39 -9.99 0.00
CA GLU A 221 12.37 -8.80 -0.84
C GLU A 221 11.02 -8.66 -1.57
N THR A 222 10.44 -7.46 -1.52
CA THR A 222 9.18 -7.16 -2.21
C THR A 222 9.38 -6.24 -3.42
N TYR A 223 8.47 -6.34 -4.40
CA TYR A 223 8.54 -5.56 -5.64
C TYR A 223 8.35 -4.05 -5.41
N ALA A 224 7.55 -3.67 -4.41
CA ALA A 224 7.33 -2.29 -4.05
C ALA A 224 6.84 -2.18 -2.60
N CYS A 225 7.30 -1.15 -1.89
CA CYS A 225 6.84 -0.83 -0.55
C CYS A 225 6.56 0.67 -0.45
N GLY A 226 5.28 1.08 -0.45
CA GLY A 226 4.89 2.49 -0.44
C GLY A 226 5.32 3.23 0.82
N THR A 227 5.20 2.60 2.00
CA THR A 227 5.68 3.17 3.26
C THR A 227 7.20 3.21 3.31
N GLY A 228 7.88 2.23 2.71
CA GLY A 228 9.34 2.23 2.53
C GLY A 228 9.83 3.37 1.65
N ALA A 229 9.14 3.63 0.52
CA ALA A 229 9.42 4.77 -0.36
C ALA A 229 9.29 6.11 0.40
N VAL A 230 8.24 6.26 1.19
CA VAL A 230 8.05 7.44 2.04
C VAL A 230 9.16 7.59 3.07
N ALA A 231 9.52 6.50 3.77
CA ALA A 231 10.61 6.51 4.74
C ALA A 231 11.92 6.96 4.10
N SER A 232 12.26 6.42 2.94
CA SER A 232 13.44 6.77 2.17
C SER A 232 13.44 8.24 1.72
N ALA A 233 12.32 8.76 1.22
CA ALA A 233 12.21 10.16 0.83
C ALA A 233 12.35 11.12 2.01
N VAL A 234 11.73 10.80 3.17
CA VAL A 234 11.81 11.61 4.39
C VAL A 234 13.25 11.71 4.87
N ILE A 235 13.93 10.57 4.96
CA ILE A 235 15.33 10.52 5.40
C ILE A 235 16.24 11.19 4.37
N ALA A 236 16.03 10.97 3.06
CA ALA A 236 16.81 11.60 2.02
C ALA A 236 16.67 13.14 2.04
N LYS A 237 15.48 13.66 2.28
CA LYS A 237 15.24 15.10 2.44
C LYS A 237 15.98 15.64 3.67
N GLU A 238 15.89 14.96 4.81
CA GLU A 238 16.54 15.40 6.05
C GLU A 238 18.08 15.38 5.94
N LEU A 239 18.63 14.44 5.18
CA LEU A 239 20.07 14.37 4.88
C LEU A 239 20.50 15.35 3.76
N GLY A 240 19.57 16.11 3.17
CA GLY A 240 19.86 17.03 2.07
C GLY A 240 20.19 16.34 0.74
N LEU A 241 19.85 15.06 0.58
CA LEU A 241 20.06 14.28 -0.64
C LEU A 241 18.98 14.53 -1.68
N THR A 242 17.76 14.86 -1.24
CA THR A 242 16.61 15.20 -2.10
C THR A 242 15.86 16.42 -1.59
N GLY A 243 14.88 16.88 -2.37
CA GLY A 243 14.00 18.00 -2.02
C GLY A 243 12.66 17.56 -1.46
N GLU A 244 11.64 18.42 -1.59
CA GLU A 244 10.27 18.11 -1.17
C GLU A 244 9.60 17.05 -2.04
N GLU A 245 10.00 16.94 -3.31
CA GLU A 245 9.48 15.95 -4.24
C GLU A 245 10.60 14.97 -4.61
N THR A 246 10.30 13.68 -4.48
CA THR A 246 11.25 12.60 -4.77
C THR A 246 10.56 11.53 -5.60
N ALA A 247 11.15 11.18 -6.74
CA ALA A 247 10.76 10.02 -7.53
C ALA A 247 11.58 8.81 -7.09
N ILE A 248 10.93 7.66 -6.92
CA ILE A 248 11.52 6.45 -6.36
C ILE A 248 11.19 5.27 -7.24
N THR A 249 12.20 4.67 -7.86
CA THR A 249 12.06 3.44 -8.64
C THR A 249 12.22 2.23 -7.71
N THR A 250 11.22 1.35 -7.65
CA THR A 250 11.27 0.14 -6.81
C THR A 250 11.76 -1.09 -7.58
N THR A 251 12.05 -2.20 -6.89
CA THR A 251 12.49 -3.47 -7.50
C THR A 251 11.56 -3.96 -8.64
N GLY A 252 10.25 -3.72 -8.53
CA GLY A 252 9.25 -4.08 -9.54
C GLY A 252 9.27 -3.21 -10.81
N GLY A 253 10.12 -2.17 -10.88
CA GLY A 253 10.17 -1.22 -11.99
C GLY A 253 9.12 -0.11 -11.90
N GLU A 254 8.34 -0.07 -10.83
CA GLU A 254 7.35 0.97 -10.56
C GLU A 254 8.03 2.26 -10.09
N GLU A 255 7.51 3.41 -10.54
CA GLU A 255 7.93 4.72 -10.05
C GLU A 255 6.89 5.28 -9.06
N LEU A 256 7.31 5.47 -7.82
CA LEU A 256 6.56 6.13 -6.77
C LEU A 256 7.03 7.57 -6.60
N GLY A 257 6.10 8.52 -6.52
CA GLY A 257 6.38 9.90 -6.16
C GLY A 257 6.08 10.13 -4.68
N VAL A 258 7.02 10.67 -3.92
CA VAL A 258 6.77 11.14 -2.55
C VAL A 258 6.86 12.66 -2.51
N ILE A 259 5.84 13.30 -1.94
CA ILE A 259 5.74 14.75 -1.81
C ILE A 259 5.63 15.10 -0.32
N LEU A 260 6.58 15.90 0.17
CA LEU A 260 6.72 16.32 1.57
C LEU A 260 6.55 17.83 1.67
N ARG A 261 5.30 18.29 1.84
CA ARG A 261 4.92 19.71 1.82
C ARG A 261 4.08 20.07 3.03
N ASP A 262 4.37 21.19 3.67
CA ASP A 262 3.60 21.75 4.81
C ASP A 262 3.35 20.75 5.95
N GLY A 263 4.34 19.90 6.26
CA GLY A 263 4.23 18.86 7.29
C GLY A 263 3.32 17.67 6.91
N LYS A 264 2.81 17.63 5.68
CA LYS A 264 2.04 16.53 5.11
C LYS A 264 2.91 15.69 4.19
N THR A 265 2.53 14.42 4.11
CA THR A 265 3.20 13.42 3.29
C THR A 265 2.20 12.83 2.32
N TYR A 266 2.54 12.88 1.03
CA TYR A 266 1.73 12.32 -0.03
C TYR A 266 2.52 11.27 -0.79
N LEU A 267 1.83 10.20 -1.17
CA LEU A 267 2.34 9.14 -2.02
C LEU A 267 1.56 9.15 -3.33
N ARG A 268 2.28 9.41 -4.42
CA ARG A 268 1.82 9.29 -5.80
C ARG A 268 2.29 7.95 -6.36
N GLY A 269 1.41 7.25 -7.04
CA GLY A 269 1.76 6.03 -7.77
C GLY A 269 0.62 5.58 -8.67
N ALA A 270 0.90 4.62 -9.54
CA ALA A 270 -0.12 4.03 -10.37
C ALA A 270 -1.17 3.28 -9.54
N ALA A 271 -2.41 3.31 -10.02
CA ALA A 271 -3.48 2.41 -9.62
C ALA A 271 -4.21 1.96 -10.88
N GLU A 272 -4.30 0.66 -11.14
CA GLU A 272 -4.83 0.10 -12.38
C GLU A 272 -6.11 -0.70 -12.21
N LEU A 273 -7.10 -0.44 -13.06
CA LEU A 273 -8.21 -1.35 -13.27
C LEU A 273 -7.74 -2.46 -14.20
N VAL A 274 -7.50 -3.65 -13.64
CA VAL A 274 -7.01 -4.81 -14.38
C VAL A 274 -8.13 -5.42 -15.20
N PHE A 275 -9.28 -5.68 -14.56
CA PHE A 275 -10.49 -6.15 -15.22
C PHE A 275 -11.73 -5.87 -14.35
N ARG A 276 -12.92 -6.01 -14.94
CA ARG A 276 -14.20 -6.01 -14.21
C ARG A 276 -14.99 -7.27 -14.57
N GLY A 277 -15.84 -7.71 -13.66
CA GLY A 277 -16.64 -8.91 -13.87
C GLY A 277 -17.76 -9.02 -12.84
N GLY A 278 -18.39 -10.19 -12.79
CA GLY A 278 -19.32 -10.57 -11.74
C GLY A 278 -18.87 -11.88 -11.09
N PHE A 279 -19.03 -12.01 -9.78
CA PHE A 279 -18.90 -13.29 -9.08
C PHE A 279 -20.28 -13.75 -8.59
N TYR A 280 -20.46 -15.06 -8.43
CA TYR A 280 -21.73 -15.66 -8.00
C TYR A 280 -21.61 -16.08 -6.52
N PRO A 281 -22.20 -15.35 -5.56
CA PRO A 281 -22.00 -15.63 -4.13
C PRO A 281 -22.33 -17.07 -3.73
N GLN A 282 -23.44 -17.62 -4.26
CA GLN A 282 -23.85 -19.00 -4.00
C GLN A 282 -22.81 -20.03 -4.45
N SER A 283 -22.16 -19.78 -5.59
CA SER A 283 -21.10 -20.67 -6.11
C SER A 283 -19.82 -20.61 -5.26
N LEU A 284 -19.64 -19.53 -4.50
CA LEU A 284 -18.53 -19.35 -3.56
C LEU A 284 -18.88 -19.80 -2.13
N GLY A 285 -20.12 -20.26 -1.90
CA GLY A 285 -20.59 -20.66 -0.57
C GLY A 285 -20.90 -19.50 0.37
N ILE A 286 -21.18 -18.31 -0.18
CA ILE A 286 -21.58 -17.13 0.58
C ILE A 286 -23.10 -17.20 0.75
N GLU A 287 -23.57 -17.21 2.01
CA GLU A 287 -25.00 -17.18 2.33
C GLU A 287 -25.60 -15.79 2.05
N SER A 288 -26.83 -15.78 1.54
CA SER A 288 -27.58 -14.57 1.15
C SER A 288 -28.17 -13.83 2.33
#